data_AF-A0A850LSB8-F1
#
_entry.id   AF-A0A850LSB8-F1
#
_cell.length_a   1.000
_cell.length_b   1.000
_cell.length_c   1.000
_cell.angle_alpha   90.00
_cell.angle_beta   90.00
_cell.angle_gamma   90.00
#
_symmetry.space_group_name_H-M   'P 1'
#
loop_
_entity.id
_entity.type
_entity.pdbx_description
1 polymer ?
#
loop_
_entity_poly.entity_id
_entity_poly.type
_entity_poly.pdbx_seq_one_letter_code
_entity_poly.pdbx_strand_id
1 'polypeptide(L)'
;MDHKELKNNKPNSNSDNSKNTKAEYLRLALKILTPLDKALNIIHLHEPVRKVYFALADSRERLIQFTSLPNHEITKNLMPILIQMNRLLNTITRLRQDDPFDERKEFQIVEHIIKWRSLTKDVILELSGGKE
;
A
#
# COMPACT_ATOMS: atom_id res chain seq x y z
N MET A 1 -43.88 16.53 44.22
CA MET A 1 -42.46 16.52 43.80
C MET A 1 -42.18 15.10 43.36
N ASP A 2 -42.22 14.84 42.05
CA ASP A 2 -41.94 13.51 41.49
C ASP A 2 -40.61 13.55 40.75
N HIS A 3 -39.69 12.68 41.16
CA HIS A 3 -38.37 12.51 40.59
C HIS A 3 -38.35 11.31 39.63
N LYS A 4 -37.77 11.54 38.45
CA LYS A 4 -37.09 10.58 37.55
C LYS A 4 -38.04 9.59 36.84
N GLU A 5 -37.89 9.32 35.55
CA GLU A 5 -36.67 8.88 34.88
C GLU A 5 -36.48 9.48 33.47
N LEU A 6 -35.31 10.06 33.25
CA LEU A 6 -34.76 10.33 31.93
C LEU A 6 -34.27 9.00 31.34
N LYS A 7 -34.94 8.48 30.32
CA LYS A 7 -34.40 7.40 29.48
C LYS A 7 -33.22 7.95 28.69
N ASN A 8 -32.01 7.65 29.18
CA ASN A 8 -30.77 7.81 28.42
C ASN A 8 -30.75 6.81 27.26
N ASN A 9 -31.28 7.22 26.10
CA ASN A 9 -30.94 6.59 24.84
C ASN A 9 -29.51 7.00 24.48
N LYS A 10 -28.50 6.21 24.89
CA LYS A 10 -27.18 6.29 24.26
C LYS A 10 -27.31 5.78 22.82
N PRO A 11 -26.92 6.56 21.79
CA PRO A 11 -26.83 6.03 20.45
C PRO A 11 -25.67 5.04 20.38
N ASN A 12 -25.94 3.88 19.79
CA ASN A 12 -25.04 2.77 19.58
C ASN A 12 -23.95 3.16 18.56
N SER A 13 -22.83 3.71 19.03
CA SER A 13 -21.78 4.34 18.20
C SER A 13 -20.72 3.39 17.62
N ASN A 14 -20.88 2.07 17.76
CA ASN A 14 -19.83 1.12 17.36
C ASN A 14 -19.96 0.60 15.91
N SER A 15 -21.11 0.78 15.23
CA SER A 15 -21.30 0.24 13.88
C SER A 15 -20.76 1.15 12.75
N ASP A 16 -20.69 2.46 13.00
CA ASP A 16 -20.22 3.44 12.00
C ASP A 16 -18.69 3.49 11.88
N ASN A 17 -17.96 3.22 12.97
CA ASN A 17 -16.51 3.35 12.98
C ASN A 17 -15.80 2.25 12.17
N SER A 18 -16.36 1.03 12.15
CA SER A 18 -15.76 -0.13 11.46
C SER A 18 -15.92 -0.06 9.94
N LYS A 19 -17.09 0.38 9.45
CA LYS A 19 -17.35 0.59 8.01
C LYS A 19 -16.45 1.68 7.44
N ASN A 20 -16.27 2.77 8.20
CA ASN A 20 -15.42 3.89 7.78
C ASN A 20 -13.94 3.46 7.70
N THR A 21 -13.48 2.65 8.65
CA THR A 21 -12.13 2.08 8.64
C THR A 21 -11.89 1.21 7.40
N LYS A 22 -12.79 0.26 7.10
CA LYS A 22 -12.64 -0.65 5.94
C LYS A 22 -12.56 0.10 4.59
N ALA A 23 -13.37 1.15 4.42
CA ALA A 23 -13.32 2.00 3.24
C ALA A 23 -12.00 2.78 3.12
N GLU A 24 -11.45 3.25 4.24
CA GLU A 24 -10.16 3.92 4.28
C GLU A 24 -9.01 2.97 3.88
N TYR A 25 -9.01 1.74 4.40
CA TYR A 25 -8.06 0.70 4.02
C TYR A 25 -8.10 0.42 2.52
N LEU A 26 -9.30 0.20 1.97
CA LEU A 26 -9.49 -0.03 0.54
C LEU A 26 -8.94 1.12 -0.30
N ARG A 27 -9.23 2.37 0.10
CA ARG A 27 -8.74 3.58 -0.58
C ARG A 27 -7.21 3.66 -0.54
N LEU A 28 -6.57 3.33 0.57
CA LEU A 28 -5.11 3.36 0.68
C LEU A 28 -4.46 2.22 -0.12
N ALA A 29 -5.01 1.01 -0.09
CA ALA A 29 -4.49 -0.11 -0.88
C ALA A 29 -4.53 0.20 -2.39
N LEU A 30 -5.64 0.79 -2.88
CA LEU A 30 -5.74 1.24 -4.27
C LEU A 30 -4.67 2.29 -4.62
N LYS A 31 -4.34 3.19 -3.69
CA LYS A 31 -3.29 4.20 -3.89
C LYS A 31 -1.88 3.63 -3.93
N ILE A 32 -1.63 2.42 -3.43
CA ILE A 32 -0.32 1.75 -3.53
C ILE A 32 -0.09 1.27 -4.97
N LEU A 33 -1.13 0.84 -5.69
CA LEU A 33 -1.00 0.27 -7.03
C LEU A 33 -0.53 1.30 -8.08
N THR A 34 -1.04 2.53 -8.02
CA THR A 34 -0.71 3.59 -9.01
C THR A 34 0.80 3.85 -9.14
N PRO A 35 1.55 4.13 -8.06
CA PRO A 35 2.99 4.35 -8.18
C PRO A 35 3.79 3.09 -8.54
N LEU A 36 3.30 1.89 -8.24
CA LEU A 36 3.89 0.63 -8.72
C LEU A 36 3.75 0.49 -10.25
N ASP A 37 2.56 0.76 -10.78
CA ASP A 37 2.29 0.76 -12.23
C ASP A 37 3.14 1.81 -12.94
N LYS A 38 3.27 2.99 -12.33
CA LYS A 38 4.14 4.06 -12.84
C LYS A 38 5.60 3.61 -12.90
N ALA A 39 6.09 2.90 -11.88
CA ALA A 39 7.45 2.38 -11.88
C ALA A 39 7.68 1.38 -13.04
N LEU A 40 6.73 0.47 -13.29
CA LEU A 40 6.79 -0.45 -14.44
C LEU A 40 6.86 0.29 -15.78
N ASN A 41 6.03 1.32 -15.95
CA ASN A 41 6.03 2.11 -17.18
C ASN A 41 7.36 2.85 -17.39
N ILE A 42 7.94 3.41 -16.33
CA ILE A 42 9.25 4.08 -16.39
C ILE A 42 10.35 3.09 -16.78
N ILE A 43 10.36 1.89 -16.19
CA ILE A 43 11.32 0.83 -16.56
C ILE A 43 11.14 0.44 -18.03
N HIS A 44 9.90 0.21 -18.48
CA HIS A 44 9.62 -0.17 -19.87
C HIS A 44 10.10 0.88 -20.89
N LEU A 45 9.97 2.16 -20.55
CA LEU A 45 10.43 3.28 -21.37
C LEU A 45 11.95 3.52 -21.29
N HIS A 46 12.71 2.66 -20.59
CA HIS A 46 14.16 2.78 -20.40
C HIS A 46 14.57 4.15 -19.85
N GLU A 47 13.76 4.66 -18.92
CA GLU A 47 13.97 5.97 -18.31
C GLU A 47 15.00 5.88 -17.15
N PRO A 48 15.59 7.01 -16.73
CA PRO A 48 16.62 7.01 -15.69
C PRO A 48 16.20 6.36 -14.37
N VAL A 49 17.14 5.66 -13.74
CA VAL A 49 17.00 4.98 -12.44
C VAL A 49 16.32 5.88 -11.40
N ARG A 50 16.67 7.17 -11.36
CA ARG A 50 16.08 8.16 -10.43
C ARG A 50 14.55 8.21 -10.51
N LYS A 51 13.98 8.13 -11.72
CA LYS A 51 12.52 8.21 -11.91
C LYS A 51 11.83 6.96 -11.32
N VAL A 52 12.43 5.78 -11.51
CA VAL A 52 11.94 4.53 -10.92
C VAL A 52 12.04 4.57 -9.40
N TYR A 53 13.17 5.05 -8.86
CA TYR A 53 13.37 5.23 -7.42
C TYR A 53 12.24 6.05 -6.81
N PHE A 54 11.90 7.21 -7.39
CA PHE A 54 10.86 8.06 -6.83
C PHE A 54 9.46 7.43 -6.90
N ALA A 55 9.14 6.71 -7.98
CA ALA A 55 7.87 5.98 -8.06
C ALA A 55 7.78 4.88 -6.99
N LEU A 56 8.85 4.11 -6.78
CA LEU A 56 8.90 3.11 -5.72
C LEU A 56 8.89 3.75 -4.31
N ALA A 57 9.53 4.89 -4.12
CA ALA A 57 9.51 5.61 -2.86
C ALA A 57 8.12 6.16 -2.50
N ASP A 58 7.36 6.65 -3.49
CA ASP A 58 5.94 7.04 -3.29
C ASP A 58 5.09 5.82 -2.91
N SER A 59 5.28 4.68 -3.59
CA SER A 59 4.60 3.41 -3.23
C SER A 59 4.86 3.03 -1.77
N ARG A 60 6.12 3.15 -1.32
CA ARG A 60 6.52 2.89 0.07
C ARG A 60 5.80 3.81 1.04
N GLU A 61 5.74 5.10 0.74
CA GLU A 61 5.09 6.09 1.59
C GLU A 61 3.59 5.78 1.76
N ARG A 62 2.89 5.40 0.68
CA ARG A 62 1.49 4.94 0.76
C ARG A 62 1.34 3.69 1.62
N LEU A 63 2.30 2.77 1.53
CA LEU A 63 2.29 1.55 2.31
C LEU A 63 2.54 1.81 3.82
N ILE A 64 3.39 2.78 4.17
CA ILE A 64 3.58 3.21 5.58
C ILE A 64 2.27 3.74 6.16
N GLN A 65 1.57 4.60 5.41
CA GLN A 65 0.26 5.14 5.81
C GLN A 65 -0.74 4.01 6.05
N PHE A 66 -0.74 2.99 5.20
CA PHE A 66 -1.56 1.80 5.38
C PHE A 66 -1.23 1.05 6.69
N THR A 67 0.06 0.88 7.01
CA THR A 67 0.49 0.17 8.23
C THR A 67 0.23 0.93 9.54
N SER A 68 0.03 2.25 9.48
CA SER A 68 -0.31 3.06 10.67
C SER A 68 -1.76 2.92 11.15
N LEU A 69 -2.59 2.21 10.39
CA LEU A 69 -3.99 1.98 10.75
C LEU A 69 -4.15 0.80 11.74
N PRO A 70 -5.21 0.77 12.57
CA PRO A 70 -5.31 -0.11 13.75
C PRO A 70 -5.60 -1.61 13.48
N ASN A 71 -5.72 -2.06 12.22
CA ASN A 71 -6.06 -3.43 11.87
C ASN A 71 -4.80 -4.26 11.61
N HIS A 72 -4.33 -4.91 12.67
CA HIS A 72 -3.10 -5.69 12.66
C HIS A 72 -3.10 -6.89 11.72
N GLU A 73 -4.24 -7.52 11.40
CA GLU A 73 -4.24 -8.70 10.53
C GLU A 73 -4.01 -8.32 9.07
N ILE A 74 -4.69 -7.27 8.60
CA ILE A 74 -4.57 -6.80 7.21
C ILE A 74 -3.18 -6.17 6.98
N THR A 75 -2.65 -5.45 7.97
CA THR A 75 -1.31 -4.84 7.88
C THR A 75 -0.17 -5.88 7.91
N LYS A 76 -0.36 -7.05 8.55
CA LYS A 76 0.62 -8.15 8.51
C LYS A 76 0.90 -8.64 7.09
N ASN A 77 -0.12 -8.67 6.23
CA ASN A 77 0.04 -9.17 4.85
C ASN A 77 0.92 -8.24 3.98
N LEU A 78 0.93 -6.95 4.26
CA LEU A 78 1.71 -5.98 3.48
C LEU A 78 3.05 -5.57 4.14
N MET A 79 3.28 -5.89 5.41
CA MET A 79 4.55 -5.61 6.10
C MET A 79 5.78 -6.21 5.38
N PRO A 80 5.75 -7.45 4.85
CA PRO A 80 6.87 -7.99 4.08
C PRO A 80 7.19 -7.17 2.84
N ILE A 81 6.19 -6.57 2.18
CA ILE A 81 6.38 -5.70 1.02
C ILE A 81 7.16 -4.45 1.44
N LEU A 82 6.80 -3.83 2.56
CA LEU A 82 7.45 -2.62 3.06
C LEU A 82 8.95 -2.87 3.32
N ILE A 83 9.28 -3.99 3.96
CA ILE A 83 10.66 -4.39 4.23
C ILE A 83 11.44 -4.63 2.92
N GLN A 84 10.84 -5.37 1.98
CA GLN A 84 11.47 -5.65 0.68
C GLN A 84 11.70 -4.36 -0.12
N MET A 85 10.72 -3.46 -0.15
CA MET A 85 10.79 -2.19 -0.85
C MET A 85 11.88 -1.29 -0.26
N ASN A 86 12.02 -1.24 1.08
CA ASN A 86 13.12 -0.53 1.73
C ASN A 86 14.49 -1.08 1.33
N ARG A 87 14.66 -2.41 1.30
CA ARG A 87 15.91 -3.04 0.87
C ARG A 87 16.23 -2.75 -0.60
N LEU A 88 15.21 -2.80 -1.46
CA LEU A 88 15.36 -2.52 -2.88
C LEU A 88 15.73 -1.04 -3.12
N LEU A 89 15.02 -0.11 -2.49
CA LEU A 89 15.32 1.33 -2.60
C LEU A 89 16.75 1.65 -2.15
N ASN A 90 17.21 1.06 -1.04
CA ASN A 90 18.59 1.19 -0.58
C ASN A 90 19.64 0.59 -1.53
N THR A 91 19.23 -0.39 -2.35
CA THR A 91 20.09 -0.94 -3.40
C THR A 91 20.12 0.00 -4.60
N ILE A 92 18.97 0.55 -4.99
CA ILE A 92 18.82 1.47 -6.12
C ILE A 92 19.59 2.78 -5.90
N THR A 93 19.64 3.31 -4.67
CA THR A 93 20.38 4.55 -4.36
C THR A 93 21.89 4.45 -4.60
N ARG A 94 22.44 3.24 -4.70
CA ARG A 94 23.87 2.99 -4.95
C ARG A 94 24.21 2.92 -6.44
N LEU A 95 23.20 2.96 -7.31
CA LEU A 95 23.37 2.91 -8.76
C LEU A 95 23.58 4.33 -9.33
N ARG A 96 24.05 4.40 -10.58
CA ARG A 96 24.08 5.66 -11.34
C ARG A 96 22.66 6.13 -11.61
N GLN A 97 22.33 7.35 -11.18
CA GLN A 97 20.94 7.82 -11.12
C GLN A 97 20.41 8.36 -12.45
N ASP A 98 21.31 8.78 -13.34
CA ASP A 98 20.97 9.42 -14.61
C ASP A 98 20.99 8.42 -15.79
N ASP A 99 21.47 7.21 -15.55
CA ASP A 99 21.46 6.11 -16.50
C ASP A 99 20.17 5.27 -16.33
N PRO A 100 19.70 4.56 -17.38
CA PRO A 100 18.71 3.49 -17.25
C PRO A 100 19.26 2.29 -16.45
N PHE A 101 18.39 1.36 -16.07
CA PHE A 101 18.84 0.09 -15.50
C PHE A 101 19.47 -0.80 -16.57
N ASP A 102 20.36 -1.70 -16.15
CA ASP A 102 20.73 -2.85 -16.99
C ASP A 102 19.60 -3.90 -16.99
N GLU A 103 19.53 -4.69 -18.06
CA GLU A 103 18.46 -5.69 -18.28
C GLU A 103 18.29 -6.66 -17.09
N ARG A 104 19.39 -7.07 -16.44
CA ARG A 104 19.34 -7.98 -15.30
C ARG A 104 18.66 -7.30 -14.10
N LYS A 105 18.95 -6.03 -13.85
CA LYS A 105 18.32 -5.24 -12.79
C LYS A 105 16.87 -4.90 -13.10
N GLU A 106 16.56 -4.60 -14.35
CA GLU A 106 15.18 -4.41 -14.81
C GLU A 106 14.33 -5.63 -14.48
N PHE A 107 14.78 -6.81 -14.90
CA PHE A 107 14.08 -8.07 -14.64
C PHE A 107 13.79 -8.27 -13.14
N GLN A 108 14.81 -8.08 -12.30
CA GLN A 108 14.67 -8.22 -10.84
C GLN A 108 13.64 -7.24 -10.25
N ILE A 109 13.66 -5.98 -10.69
CA ILE A 109 12.75 -4.95 -10.18
C ILE A 109 11.32 -5.23 -10.66
N VAL A 110 11.15 -5.59 -11.93
CA VAL A 110 9.84 -5.93 -12.51
C VAL A 110 9.23 -7.14 -11.78
N GLU A 111 10.01 -8.18 -11.50
CA GLU A 111 9.55 -9.35 -10.74
C GLU A 111 9.04 -8.96 -9.34
N HIS A 112 9.79 -8.11 -8.63
CA HIS A 112 9.36 -7.58 -7.34
C HIS A 112 8.05 -6.78 -7.45
N ILE A 113 7.95 -5.88 -8.42
CA ILE A 113 6.75 -5.05 -8.58
C ILE A 113 5.54 -5.92 -8.89
N ILE A 114 5.64 -6.88 -9.81
CA ILE A 114 4.54 -7.80 -10.15
C ILE A 114 4.06 -8.54 -8.89
N LYS A 115 4.99 -9.08 -8.10
CA LYS A 115 4.67 -9.75 -6.84
C LYS A 115 3.94 -8.83 -5.86
N TRP A 116 4.43 -7.60 -5.67
CA TRP A 116 3.80 -6.64 -4.75
C TRP A 116 2.41 -6.20 -5.22
N ARG A 117 2.20 -6.03 -6.52
CA ARG A 117 0.89 -5.75 -7.11
C ARG A 117 -0.11 -6.86 -6.83
N SER A 118 0.29 -8.12 -7.02
CA SER A 118 -0.57 -9.28 -6.72
C SER A 118 -1.01 -9.28 -5.26
N LEU A 119 -0.05 -9.18 -4.32
CA LEU A 119 -0.36 -9.16 -2.90
C LEU A 119 -1.25 -7.98 -2.48
N THR A 120 -1.04 -6.80 -3.08
CA THR A 120 -1.87 -5.63 -2.83
C THR A 120 -3.30 -5.84 -3.35
N LYS A 121 -3.45 -6.48 -4.52
CA LYS A 121 -4.76 -6.86 -5.08
C LYS A 121 -5.49 -7.85 -4.19
N ASP A 122 -4.79 -8.86 -3.67
CA ASP A 122 -5.40 -9.86 -2.77
C ASP A 122 -5.97 -9.19 -1.51
N VAL A 123 -5.23 -8.25 -0.92
CA VAL A 123 -5.70 -7.44 0.21
C VAL A 123 -6.91 -6.58 -0.16
N ILE A 124 -6.96 -5.99 -1.36
CA ILE A 124 -8.12 -5.24 -1.85
C ILE A 124 -9.36 -6.14 -1.95
N LEU A 125 -9.22 -7.37 -2.44
CA LEU A 125 -10.33 -8.31 -2.57
C LEU A 125 -10.87 -8.75 -1.20
N GLU A 126 -9.97 -9.08 -0.27
CA GLU A 126 -10.29 -9.38 1.12
C GLU A 126 -11.06 -8.21 1.79
N LEU A 127 -10.55 -6.99 1.61
CA LEU A 127 -11.19 -5.75 2.05
C LEU A 127 -12.48 -5.42 1.30
N SER A 128 -12.74 -5.99 0.13
CA SER A 128 -14.00 -5.77 -0.59
C SER A 128 -15.05 -6.81 -0.24
N GLY A 129 -14.69 -7.85 0.54
CA GLY A 129 -15.54 -9.01 0.79
C GLY A 129 -15.71 -9.92 -0.42
N GLY A 130 -14.87 -9.75 -1.45
CA GLY A 130 -14.81 -10.65 -2.58
C GLY A 130 -14.06 -11.92 -2.16
N LYS A 131 -14.81 -12.99 -1.85
CA LYS A 131 -14.25 -14.33 -1.91
C LYS A 131 -14.36 -14.77 -3.37
N GLU A 132 -13.21 -15.02 -4.01
CA GLU A 132 -13.15 -15.82 -5.24
C GLU A 132 -13.59 -17.25 -4.95
#